data_AF-A0A534WZD5-F1
#
_entry.id   AF-A0A534WZD5-F1
#
_cell.length_a   1.000
_cell.length_b   1.000
_cell.length_c   1.000
_cell.angle_alpha   90.00
_cell.angle_beta   90.00
_cell.angle_gamma   90.00
#
_symmetry.space_group_name_H-M   'P 1'
#
loop_
_entity.id
_entity.type
_entity.pdbx_description
1 polymer ?
#
loop_
_entity_poly.entity_id
_entity_poly.type
_entity_poly.pdbx_seq_one_letter_code
_entity_poly.pdbx_strand_id
1 'polypeptide(L)'
;MIHVMLPVQYLRKAGAYRIEPQKRLMLAVLQTVIDDCQGSKNRRAAGAPGPRDRKAFEEARAYLTSTDRGWPFNFENLCEALGLDAGSLRRQLTGCAAR
;
A
#
# COMPACT_ATOMS: atom_id res chain seq x y z
N MET A 1 -40.76 22.88 -0.15
CA MET A 1 -40.38 21.60 0.47
C MET A 1 -38.89 21.63 0.76
N ILE A 2 -38.51 21.81 2.03
CA ILE A 2 -37.09 21.73 2.46
C ILE A 2 -36.85 20.26 2.81
N HIS A 3 -36.10 19.54 1.98
CA HIS A 3 -35.67 18.20 2.31
C HIS A 3 -34.60 18.30 3.40
N VAL A 4 -34.92 17.84 4.62
CA VAL A 4 -33.94 17.63 5.68
C VAL A 4 -32.97 16.56 5.20
N MET A 5 -31.76 17.00 4.85
CA MET A 5 -30.64 16.12 4.54
C MET A 5 -30.11 15.56 5.85
N LEU A 6 -30.26 14.25 6.06
CA LEU A 6 -29.67 13.58 7.20
C LEU A 6 -28.13 13.64 7.07
N PRO A 7 -27.38 13.79 8.17
CA PRO A 7 -25.90 13.88 8.14
C PRO A 7 -25.25 12.73 7.34
N VAL A 8 -25.85 11.54 7.41
CA VAL A 8 -25.41 10.35 6.66
C VAL A 8 -25.52 10.51 5.14
N GLN A 9 -26.52 11.25 4.65
CA GLN A 9 -26.72 11.53 3.22
C GLN A 9 -25.78 12.64 2.73
N TYR A 10 -25.52 13.66 3.56
CA TYR A 10 -24.52 14.69 3.27
C TYR A 10 -23.10 14.11 3.22
N LEU A 11 -22.74 13.25 4.19
CA LEU A 11 -21.42 12.61 4.23
C LEU A 11 -21.19 11.71 3.01
N ARG A 12 -22.22 11.00 2.56
CA ARG A 12 -22.15 10.13 1.37
C ARG A 12 -21.95 10.93 0.08
N LYS A 13 -22.48 12.17 0.01
CA LYS A 13 -22.35 13.05 -1.16
C LYS A 13 -21.03 13.85 -1.15
N ALA A 14 -20.58 14.31 0.02
CA ALA A 14 -19.30 15.01 0.19
C ALA A 14 -18.06 14.10 -0.01
N GLY A 15 -18.26 12.77 0.04
CA GLY A 15 -17.23 11.77 -0.21
C GLY A 15 -16.88 11.53 -1.68
N ALA A 16 -17.62 12.07 -2.65
CA ALA A 16 -17.37 11.81 -4.08
C ALA A 16 -16.10 12.47 -4.64
N TYR A 17 -15.56 13.50 -3.97
CA TYR A 17 -14.33 14.22 -4.39
C TYR A 17 -13.16 14.06 -3.40
N ARG A 18 -13.40 13.44 -2.25
CA ARG A 18 -12.32 13.02 -1.35
C ARG A 18 -11.98 11.60 -1.76
N ILE A 19 -10.72 11.32 -2.10
CA ILE A 19 -10.22 9.93 -2.27
C ILE A 19 -10.95 9.06 -1.26
N GLU A 20 -11.76 8.10 -1.76
CA GLU A 20 -12.62 7.25 -0.95
C GLU A 20 -11.83 6.79 0.29
N PRO A 21 -12.39 6.83 1.50
CA PRO A 21 -11.65 6.46 2.71
C PRO A 21 -11.00 5.06 2.57
N GLN A 22 -11.62 4.18 1.80
CA GLN A 22 -11.09 2.90 1.34
C GLN A 22 -9.81 3.07 0.51
N LYS A 23 -9.83 3.88 -0.56
CA LYS A 23 -8.65 4.16 -1.39
C LYS A 23 -7.51 4.83 -0.61
N ARG A 24 -7.82 5.66 0.40
CA ARG A 24 -6.78 6.20 1.31
C ARG A 24 -6.13 5.12 2.14
N LEU A 25 -6.92 4.19 2.67
CA LEU A 25 -6.40 3.05 3.41
C LEU A 25 -5.54 2.16 2.50
N MET A 26 -6.00 1.92 1.28
CA MET A 26 -5.24 1.18 0.25
C MET A 26 -3.89 1.83 -0.05
N LEU A 27 -3.87 3.16 -0.23
CA LEU A 27 -2.63 3.93 -0.39
C LEU A 27 -1.75 3.88 0.85
N ALA A 28 -2.31 4.00 2.04
CA ALA A 28 -1.56 3.94 3.29
C ALA A 28 -0.87 2.58 3.47
N VAL A 29 -1.57 1.48 3.18
CA VAL A 29 -0.99 0.12 3.21
C VAL A 29 0.16 0.01 2.22
N LEU A 30 -0.04 0.48 0.98
CA LEU A 30 1.01 0.45 -0.04
C LEU A 30 2.22 1.31 0.36
N GLN A 31 1.98 2.49 0.93
CA GLN A 31 3.03 3.38 1.42
C GLN A 31 3.85 2.74 2.53
N THR A 32 3.21 2.08 3.51
CA THR A 32 3.92 1.34 4.57
C THR A 32 4.86 0.28 3.99
N VAL A 33 4.40 -0.51 3.01
CA VAL A 33 5.23 -1.53 2.35
C VAL A 33 6.43 -0.91 1.63
N ILE A 34 6.23 0.26 1.01
CA ILE A 34 7.31 1.01 0.35
C ILE A 34 8.29 1.58 1.37
N ASP A 35 7.80 2.14 2.47
CA ASP A 35 8.61 2.72 3.54
C ASP A 35 9.47 1.65 4.24
N ASP A 36 8.92 0.46 4.47
CA ASP A 36 9.67 -0.69 5.00
C ASP A 36 10.78 -1.11 4.03
N CYS A 37 10.47 -1.13 2.73
CA CYS A 37 11.45 -1.43 1.68
C CYS A 37 12.55 -0.36 1.59
N GLN A 38 12.22 0.92 1.66
CA GLN A 38 13.17 2.04 1.58
C GLN A 38 13.99 2.19 2.88
N GLY A 39 13.37 1.99 4.04
CA GLY A 39 14.02 2.02 5.34
C GLY A 39 15.12 0.98 5.46
N SER A 40 14.88 -0.23 4.93
CA SER A 40 15.88 -1.29 4.83
C SER A 40 17.05 -0.89 3.90
N LYS A 41 16.77 -0.27 2.74
CA LYS A 41 17.80 0.23 1.81
C LYS A 41 18.69 1.29 2.45
N ASN A 42 18.08 2.30 3.07
CA ASN A 42 18.82 3.44 3.64
C ASN A 42 19.76 2.98 4.77
N ARG A 43 19.30 2.05 5.62
CA ARG A 43 20.13 1.47 6.69
C ARG A 43 21.22 0.53 6.19
N ARG A 44 20.99 -0.20 5.09
CA ARG A 44 22.05 -0.96 4.41
C ARG A 44 23.12 -0.04 3.83
N ALA A 45 22.73 1.06 3.18
CA ALA A 45 23.65 2.06 2.67
C ALA A 45 24.46 2.75 3.78
N ALA A 46 23.85 2.94 4.95
CA ALA A 46 24.51 3.49 6.15
C ALA A 46 25.41 2.48 6.90
N GLY A 47 25.56 1.23 6.42
CA GLY A 47 26.46 0.23 7.00
C GLY A 47 25.97 -0.41 8.31
N ALA A 48 24.72 -0.16 8.73
CA ALA A 48 24.14 -0.70 9.96
C ALA A 48 22.84 -1.49 9.69
N PRO A 49 22.91 -2.64 9.00
CA PRO A 49 21.74 -3.49 8.81
C PRO A 49 21.37 -4.18 10.14
N GLY A 50 20.34 -3.67 10.82
CA GLY A 50 19.76 -4.34 11.98
C GLY A 50 18.95 -5.58 11.60
N PRO A 51 18.91 -6.65 12.43
CA PRO A 51 18.13 -7.86 12.13
C PRO A 51 16.61 -7.60 11.99
N ARG A 52 16.08 -6.53 12.59
CA ARG A 52 14.69 -6.10 12.42
C ARG A 52 14.38 -5.61 11.00
N ASP A 53 15.32 -4.98 10.31
CA ASP A 53 15.13 -4.47 8.94
C ASP A 53 15.07 -5.58 7.90
N ARG A 54 15.81 -6.67 8.13
CA ARG A 54 15.76 -7.84 7.25
C ARG A 54 14.38 -8.48 7.31
N LYS A 55 13.84 -8.64 8.52
CA LYS A 55 12.53 -9.25 8.75
C LYS A 55 11.40 -8.41 8.15
N ALA A 56 11.39 -7.10 8.39
CA ALA A 56 10.38 -6.20 7.81
C ALA A 56 10.43 -6.21 6.27
N PHE A 57 11.63 -6.22 5.69
CA PHE A 57 11.80 -6.35 4.25
C PHE A 57 11.30 -7.71 3.70
N GLU A 58 11.57 -8.80 4.40
CA GLU A 58 11.12 -10.14 4.00
C GLU A 58 9.59 -10.28 4.11
N GLU A 59 8.99 -9.73 5.16
CA GLU A 59 7.53 -9.67 5.33
C GLU A 59 6.88 -8.82 4.23
N ALA A 60 7.41 -7.63 3.95
CA ALA A 60 6.98 -6.79 2.84
C ALA A 60 7.12 -7.52 1.50
N ARG A 61 8.23 -8.24 1.28
CA ARG A 61 8.44 -9.02 0.06
C ARG A 61 7.47 -10.20 -0.06
N ALA A 62 7.19 -10.90 1.04
CA ALA A 62 6.22 -11.98 1.08
C ALA A 62 4.82 -11.46 0.74
N TYR A 63 4.44 -10.32 1.29
CA TYR A 63 3.18 -9.64 0.97
C TYR A 63 3.10 -9.24 -0.52
N LEU A 64 4.16 -8.65 -1.07
CA LEU A 64 4.23 -8.30 -2.50
C LEU A 64 4.17 -9.53 -3.42
N THR A 65 4.73 -10.65 -2.99
CA THR A 65 4.76 -11.91 -3.78
C THR A 65 3.45 -12.68 -3.64
N SER A 66 2.68 -12.43 -2.58
CA SER A 66 1.37 -13.03 -2.37
C SER A 66 0.44 -12.70 -3.53
N THR A 67 -0.02 -13.72 -4.23
CA THR A 67 -0.94 -13.62 -5.38
C THR A 67 -2.39 -13.89 -4.98
N ASP A 68 -2.66 -13.95 -3.67
CA ASP A 68 -3.99 -14.20 -3.16
C ASP A 68 -4.97 -13.13 -3.64
N ARG A 69 -6.15 -13.53 -4.12
CA ARG A 69 -7.20 -12.57 -4.52
C ARG A 69 -8.42 -12.64 -3.61
N GLY A 70 -8.36 -13.47 -2.57
CA GLY A 70 -9.47 -13.72 -1.65
C GLY A 70 -9.77 -12.52 -0.75
N TRP A 71 -8.81 -11.64 -0.51
CA TRP A 71 -8.98 -10.48 0.36
C TRP A 71 -8.86 -9.14 -0.38
N PRO A 72 -9.79 -8.16 -0.19
CA PRO A 72 -9.76 -6.85 -0.85
C PRO A 72 -8.51 -6.00 -0.58
N PHE A 73 -7.75 -6.30 0.47
CA PHE A 73 -6.48 -5.64 0.78
C PHE A 73 -5.26 -6.43 0.31
N ASN A 74 -5.42 -7.44 -0.53
CA ASN A 74 -4.27 -8.11 -1.10
C ASN A 74 -3.61 -7.27 -2.21
N PHE A 75 -2.30 -7.43 -2.38
CA PHE A 75 -1.50 -6.57 -3.25
C PHE A 75 -2.03 -6.44 -4.68
N GLU A 76 -2.49 -7.56 -5.27
CA GLU A 76 -3.08 -7.57 -6.62
C GLU A 76 -4.36 -6.71 -6.68
N ASN A 77 -5.28 -6.90 -5.73
CA ASN A 77 -6.53 -6.16 -5.64
C ASN A 77 -6.29 -4.67 -5.33
N LEU A 78 -5.27 -4.34 -4.54
CA LEU A 78 -4.85 -2.96 -4.28
C LEU A 78 -4.31 -2.29 -5.55
N CYS A 79 -3.42 -2.98 -6.28
CA CYS A 79 -2.86 -2.47 -7.52
C CYS A 79 -3.98 -2.25 -8.55
N GLU A 80 -4.90 -3.20 -8.68
CA GLU A 80 -6.06 -3.08 -9.58
C GLU A 80 -6.98 -1.91 -9.18
N ALA A 81 -7.31 -1.78 -7.90
CA ALA A 81 -8.15 -0.69 -7.40
C ALA A 81 -7.51 0.71 -7.51
N LEU A 82 -6.18 0.77 -7.51
CA LEU A 82 -5.39 2.00 -7.66
C LEU A 82 -4.95 2.26 -9.11
N GLY A 83 -5.19 1.33 -10.04
CA GLY A 83 -4.73 1.42 -11.44
C GLY A 83 -3.21 1.32 -11.60
N LEU A 84 -2.53 0.63 -10.69
CA LEU A 84 -1.08 0.43 -10.68
C LEU A 84 -0.70 -0.94 -11.27
N ASP A 85 0.44 -1.01 -11.97
CA ASP A 85 1.00 -2.29 -12.44
C ASP A 85 1.78 -2.99 -11.30
N ALA A 86 1.16 -4.03 -10.75
CA ALA A 86 1.73 -4.91 -9.73
C ALA A 86 3.09 -5.49 -10.14
N GLY A 87 3.28 -5.82 -11.42
CA GLY A 87 4.52 -6.36 -11.96
C GLY A 87 5.65 -5.31 -11.96
N SER A 88 5.33 -4.06 -12.30
CA SER A 88 6.29 -2.95 -12.25
C SER A 88 6.73 -2.64 -10.83
N LEU A 89 5.78 -2.59 -9.88
CA LEU A 89 6.07 -2.38 -8.45
C LEU A 89 6.94 -3.51 -7.88
N ARG A 90 6.61 -4.77 -8.20
CA ARG A 90 7.46 -5.92 -7.84
C ARG A 90 8.88 -5.73 -8.35
N ARG A 91 9.08 -5.41 -9.63
CA ARG A 91 10.42 -5.20 -10.20
C ARG A 91 11.22 -4.10 -9.48
N GLN A 92 10.58 -2.97 -9.14
CA GLN A 92 11.25 -1.86 -8.45
C GLN A 92 11.63 -2.21 -7.00
N LEU A 93 10.82 -3.03 -6.33
CA LEU A 93 11.02 -3.40 -4.93
C LEU A 93 11.94 -4.62 -4.78
N THR A 94 11.81 -5.64 -5.65
CA THR A 94 12.67 -6.84 -5.65
C THR A 94 14.02 -6.63 -6.32
N GLY A 95 14.08 -5.81 -7.37
CA GLY A 95 15.34 -5.46 -8.07
C GLY A 95 16.33 -4.73 -7.17
N CYS A 96 15.88 -4.22 -6.02
CA CYS A 96 16.75 -3.57 -5.05
C CYS A 96 17.39 -4.51 -4.03
N ALA A 97 17.01 -5.79 -3.98
CA ALA A 97 17.71 -6.78 -3.16
C ALA A 97 18.99 -7.32 -3.84
N ALA A 98 19.19 -7.01 -5.12
CA ALA A 98 20.20 -7.62 -5.99
C ALA A 98 21.31 -6.68 -6.48
N ARG A 99 21.43 -5.46 -5.93
CA ARG A 99 22.53 -4.55 -6.25
C ARG A 99 23.14 -3.96 -4.99
#